data_AF-A0A7W5VHT0-F1
#
_entry.id   AF-A0A7W5VHT0-F1
#
_cell.length_a   1.000
_cell.length_b   1.000
_cell.length_c   1.000
_cell.angle_alpha   90.00
_cell.angle_beta   90.00
_cell.angle_gamma   90.00
#
_symmetry.space_group_name_H-M   'P 1'
#
loop_
_entity.id
_entity.type
_entity.pdbx_description
1 polymer ?
#
loop_
_entity_poly.entity_id
_entity_poly.type
_entity_poly.pdbx_seq_one_letter_code
_entity_poly.pdbx_strand_id
1 'polypeptide(L)'
;MPKRAQPRVSKTAGQEAIERIVQRRRDVGDSDLAALLANDPVEHPLAVIRHVLTCRRVPDWVVSNDVLDGLWVLAYVRVYCPHRPDEAERLEHELLELGCAMQIAMIRMASPLNVRSRQAVEHRILRHRAAKLGLGRSERQERAHRSSKRYTPPVASAEALWYDHHALPLWEAASQLVAYRSKFDHLIDDELAGSMIDLRREVKAMEWPLSPAHYSTLREIGWCVQEIVEALEHSRYAAFREQLGDLLPRVTQLAADQHRARFGDA
;
A
#
# COMPACT_ATOMS: atom_id res chain seq x y z
N MET A 1 -2.32 -25.53 22.79
CA MET A 1 -2.02 -24.61 21.66
C MET A 1 -2.55 -25.23 20.37
N PRO A 2 -3.44 -24.57 19.60
CA PRO A 2 -3.86 -25.13 18.33
C PRO A 2 -2.66 -25.18 17.37
N LYS A 3 -2.38 -26.37 16.82
CA LYS A 3 -1.35 -26.61 15.80
C LYS A 3 -1.56 -25.59 14.67
N ARG A 4 -0.58 -24.69 14.47
CA ARG A 4 -0.55 -23.79 13.31
C ARG A 4 -0.70 -24.67 12.06
N ALA A 5 -1.75 -24.43 11.27
CA ALA A 5 -1.94 -25.14 10.01
C ALA A 5 -0.66 -25.00 9.17
N GLN A 6 -0.10 -26.14 8.75
CA GLN A 6 1.05 -26.15 7.84
C GLN A 6 0.71 -25.35 6.58
N PRO A 7 1.71 -24.70 5.96
CA PRO A 7 1.49 -23.88 4.77
C PRO A 7 0.82 -24.70 3.67
N ARG A 8 -0.18 -24.10 3.02
CA ARG A 8 -0.96 -24.70 1.93
C ARG A 8 -0.20 -24.82 0.60
N VAL A 9 1.03 -24.31 0.52
CA VAL A 9 1.83 -24.30 -0.71
C VAL A 9 2.80 -25.47 -0.68
N SER A 10 2.62 -26.44 -1.58
CA SER A 10 3.58 -27.52 -1.76
C SER A 10 4.87 -26.98 -2.38
N LYS A 11 6.00 -27.67 -2.11
CA LYS A 11 7.29 -27.39 -2.76
C LYS A 11 7.14 -27.33 -4.29
N THR A 12 6.35 -28.25 -4.85
CA THR A 12 6.07 -28.35 -6.29
C THR A 12 5.35 -27.12 -6.84
N ALA A 13 4.34 -26.59 -6.14
CA ALA A 13 3.59 -25.43 -6.62
C ALA A 13 4.47 -24.17 -6.75
N GLY A 14 5.48 -24.02 -5.88
CA GLY A 14 6.46 -22.94 -5.95
C GLY A 14 7.40 -23.08 -7.15
N GLN A 15 7.91 -24.29 -7.38
CA GLN A 15 8.79 -24.59 -8.51
C GLN A 15 8.06 -24.46 -9.86
N GLU A 16 6.84 -25.00 -9.96
CA GLU A 16 5.98 -24.84 -11.13
C GLU A 16 5.68 -23.36 -11.44
N ALA A 17 5.49 -22.52 -10.40
CA ALA A 17 5.28 -21.09 -10.60
C ALA A 17 6.53 -20.40 -11.20
N ILE A 18 7.74 -20.77 -10.73
CA ILE A 18 9.01 -20.30 -11.31
C ILE A 18 9.12 -20.71 -12.78
N GLU A 19 8.86 -21.99 -13.07
CA GLU A 19 8.89 -22.53 -14.42
C GLU A 19 7.88 -21.85 -15.35
N ARG A 20 6.65 -21.59 -14.87
CA ARG A 20 5.62 -20.86 -15.64
C ARG A 20 6.06 -19.43 -15.98
N ILE A 21 6.70 -18.73 -15.05
CA ILE A 21 7.25 -17.38 -15.30
C ILE A 21 8.33 -17.47 -16.38
N VAL A 22 9.32 -18.35 -16.19
CA VAL A 22 10.44 -18.51 -17.13
C VAL A 22 9.95 -18.89 -18.53
N GLN A 23 8.99 -19.82 -18.63
CA GLN A 23 8.47 -20.27 -19.91
C GLN A 23 7.67 -19.17 -20.62
N ARG A 24 6.76 -18.46 -19.91
CA ARG A 24 6.03 -17.33 -20.52
C ARG A 24 6.98 -16.26 -21.05
N ARG A 25 8.03 -15.95 -20.30
CA ARG A 25 9.05 -14.96 -20.65
C ARG A 25 9.85 -15.38 -21.89
N ARG A 26 10.15 -16.67 -22.00
CA ARG A 26 10.81 -17.26 -23.17
C ARG A 26 9.91 -17.17 -24.40
N ASP A 27 8.64 -17.51 -24.28
CA ASP A 27 7.68 -17.55 -25.39
C ASP A 27 7.45 -16.17 -26.02
N VAL A 28 7.56 -15.09 -25.23
CA VAL A 28 7.46 -13.70 -25.73
C VAL A 28 8.81 -13.07 -26.09
N GLY A 29 9.91 -13.81 -25.99
CA GLY A 29 11.23 -13.32 -26.34
C GLY A 29 11.76 -12.21 -25.43
N ASP A 30 11.56 -12.32 -24.11
CA ASP A 30 12.13 -11.38 -23.13
C ASP A 30 13.66 -11.31 -23.26
N SER A 31 14.17 -10.15 -23.68
CA SER A 31 15.60 -9.91 -23.90
C SER A 31 16.45 -10.03 -22.64
N ASP A 32 15.86 -9.80 -21.48
CA ASP A 32 16.54 -9.82 -20.19
C ASP A 32 16.52 -11.22 -19.54
N LEU A 33 15.83 -12.20 -20.15
CA LEU A 33 15.67 -13.55 -19.59
C LEU A 33 17.02 -14.29 -19.42
N ALA A 34 17.99 -14.06 -20.30
CA ALA A 34 19.30 -14.69 -20.21
C ALA A 34 20.02 -14.35 -18.90
N ALA A 35 19.86 -13.11 -18.41
CA ALA A 35 20.45 -12.67 -17.14
C ALA A 35 19.78 -13.36 -15.93
N LEU A 36 18.47 -13.58 -16.01
CA LEU A 36 17.75 -14.35 -14.98
C LEU A 36 18.24 -15.80 -14.95
N LEU A 37 18.38 -16.45 -16.11
CA LEU A 37 18.77 -17.85 -16.23
C LEU A 37 20.24 -18.13 -15.88
N ALA A 38 21.10 -17.11 -15.85
CA ALA A 38 22.50 -17.25 -15.42
C ALA A 38 22.63 -17.68 -13.95
N ASN A 39 21.64 -17.38 -13.11
CA ASN A 39 21.53 -17.90 -11.76
C ASN A 39 20.34 -18.87 -11.75
N ASP A 40 20.52 -20.12 -11.33
CA ASP A 40 19.43 -21.10 -11.33
C ASP A 40 18.18 -20.51 -10.65
N PRO A 41 17.07 -20.28 -11.39
CA PRO A 41 15.87 -19.66 -10.86
C PRO A 41 15.25 -20.42 -9.67
N VAL A 42 15.45 -21.73 -9.60
CA VAL A 42 14.92 -22.59 -8.54
C VAL A 42 15.73 -22.43 -7.25
N GLU A 43 17.04 -22.29 -7.36
CA GLU A 43 17.95 -22.02 -6.23
C GLU A 43 17.90 -20.54 -5.80
N HIS A 44 17.54 -19.64 -6.73
CA HIS A 44 17.46 -18.19 -6.51
C HIS A 44 16.06 -17.61 -6.80
N PRO A 45 15.00 -18.07 -6.11
CA PRO A 45 13.61 -17.68 -6.39
C PRO A 45 13.33 -16.18 -6.22
N LEU A 46 14.05 -15.49 -5.32
CA LEU A 46 13.93 -14.03 -5.15
C LEU A 46 14.48 -13.24 -6.36
N ALA A 47 15.40 -13.81 -7.13
CA ALA A 47 15.86 -13.20 -8.38
C ALA A 47 14.75 -13.18 -9.44
N VAL A 48 13.92 -14.23 -9.48
CA VAL A 48 12.72 -14.29 -10.35
C VAL A 48 11.76 -13.16 -10.02
N ILE A 49 11.48 -12.91 -8.74
CA ILE A 49 10.59 -11.83 -8.32
C ILE A 49 11.15 -10.46 -8.73
N ARG A 50 12.45 -10.24 -8.51
CA ARG A 50 13.12 -9.01 -8.95
C ARG A 50 13.00 -8.81 -10.45
N HIS A 51 13.22 -9.86 -11.24
CA HIS A 51 13.07 -9.82 -12.69
C HIS A 51 11.67 -9.38 -13.11
N VAL A 52 10.62 -9.95 -12.49
CA VAL A 52 9.22 -9.56 -12.76
C VAL A 52 8.98 -8.07 -12.46
N LEU A 53 9.55 -7.56 -11.37
CA LEU A 53 9.37 -6.16 -10.95
C LEU A 53 10.12 -5.16 -11.83
N THR A 54 11.30 -5.52 -12.34
CA THR A 54 12.19 -4.62 -13.11
C THR A 54 12.00 -4.73 -14.62
N CYS A 55 11.82 -5.94 -15.15
CA CYS A 55 11.79 -6.19 -16.59
C CYS A 55 10.35 -6.20 -17.08
N ARG A 56 9.82 -5.01 -17.41
CA ARG A 56 8.42 -4.82 -17.84
C ARG A 56 8.23 -4.68 -19.34
N ARG A 57 9.29 -4.85 -20.14
CA ARG A 57 9.27 -4.77 -21.61
C ARG A 57 8.68 -6.04 -22.25
N VAL A 58 7.55 -6.49 -21.73
CA VAL A 58 6.78 -7.64 -22.20
C VAL A 58 5.30 -7.27 -22.21
N PRO A 59 4.44 -8.00 -22.95
CA PRO A 59 3.01 -7.70 -22.96
C PRO A 59 2.37 -7.71 -21.56
N ASP A 60 1.38 -6.84 -21.33
CA ASP A 60 0.70 -6.68 -20.03
C ASP A 60 0.09 -7.98 -19.47
N TRP A 61 -0.36 -8.87 -20.36
CA TRP A 61 -0.88 -10.18 -19.95
C TRP A 61 0.20 -11.07 -19.35
N VAL A 62 1.47 -10.94 -19.78
CA VAL A 62 2.63 -11.64 -19.20
C VAL A 62 2.88 -11.09 -17.81
N VAL A 63 3.00 -9.76 -17.67
CA VAL A 63 3.23 -9.09 -16.39
C VAL A 63 2.15 -9.46 -15.37
N SER A 64 0.88 -9.45 -15.80
CA SER A 64 -0.25 -9.77 -14.92
C SER A 64 -0.21 -11.20 -14.39
N ASN A 65 0.14 -12.18 -15.24
CA ASN A 65 0.25 -13.57 -14.80
C ASN A 65 1.53 -13.81 -13.98
N ASP A 66 2.62 -13.11 -14.29
CA ASP A 66 3.85 -13.20 -13.52
C ASP A 66 3.72 -12.59 -12.12
N VAL A 67 2.89 -11.57 -11.94
CA VAL A 67 2.53 -11.07 -10.59
C VAL A 67 1.86 -12.19 -9.79
N LEU A 68 0.90 -12.90 -10.37
CA LEU A 68 0.17 -13.96 -9.67
C LEU A 68 1.08 -15.15 -9.33
N ASP A 69 1.89 -15.60 -10.27
CA ASP A 69 2.86 -16.68 -10.03
C ASP A 69 3.99 -16.20 -9.10
N GLY A 70 4.40 -14.93 -9.17
CA GLY A 70 5.37 -14.33 -8.26
C GLY A 70 4.92 -14.34 -6.80
N LEU A 71 3.63 -14.10 -6.54
CA LEU A 71 3.08 -14.26 -5.19
C LEU A 71 3.13 -15.71 -4.69
N TRP A 72 2.99 -16.71 -5.58
CA TRP A 72 3.20 -18.12 -5.23
C TRP A 72 4.67 -18.42 -4.91
N VAL A 73 5.59 -17.87 -5.70
CA VAL A 73 7.03 -17.99 -5.46
C VAL A 73 7.41 -17.36 -4.11
N LEU A 74 6.85 -16.21 -3.74
CA LEU A 74 7.06 -15.63 -2.40
C LEU A 74 6.47 -16.47 -1.27
N ALA A 75 5.32 -17.10 -1.48
CA ALA A 75 4.77 -18.04 -0.52
C ALA A 75 5.67 -19.27 -0.33
N TYR A 76 6.26 -19.77 -1.42
CA TYR A 76 7.27 -20.82 -1.41
C TYR A 76 8.53 -20.40 -0.66
N VAL A 77 9.10 -19.23 -0.95
CA VAL A 77 10.30 -18.69 -0.29
C VAL A 77 10.13 -18.61 1.22
N ARG A 78 8.98 -18.15 1.70
CA ARG A 78 8.73 -18.05 3.15
C ARG A 78 8.73 -19.40 3.87
N VAL A 79 8.36 -20.46 3.18
CA VAL A 79 8.25 -21.80 3.76
C VAL A 79 9.58 -22.55 3.66
N TYR A 80 10.23 -22.46 2.50
CA TYR A 80 11.37 -23.32 2.16
C TYR A 80 12.72 -22.59 2.14
N CYS A 81 12.73 -21.25 2.16
CA CYS A 81 13.94 -20.42 2.14
C CYS A 81 13.85 -19.27 3.19
N PRO A 82 13.71 -19.57 4.49
CA PRO A 82 13.35 -18.58 5.52
C PRO A 82 14.46 -17.57 5.89
N HIS A 83 15.63 -17.63 5.26
CA HIS A 83 16.83 -16.88 5.67
C HIS A 83 16.79 -15.37 5.36
N ARG A 84 15.75 -14.86 4.67
CA ARG A 84 15.62 -13.44 4.29
C ARG A 84 14.16 -12.93 4.38
N PRO A 85 13.60 -12.79 5.60
CA PRO A 85 12.20 -12.42 5.78
C PRO A 85 11.89 -10.99 5.27
N ASP A 86 12.76 -10.02 5.57
CA ASP A 86 12.53 -8.60 5.24
C ASP A 86 12.56 -8.36 3.72
N GLU A 87 13.45 -9.06 3.00
CA GLU A 87 13.53 -8.98 1.54
C GLU A 87 12.26 -9.56 0.88
N ALA A 88 11.78 -10.70 1.37
CA ALA A 88 10.53 -11.30 0.88
C ALA A 88 9.30 -10.44 1.20
N GLU A 89 9.30 -9.73 2.33
CA GLU A 89 8.22 -8.81 2.70
C GLU A 89 8.21 -7.57 1.78
N ARG A 90 9.37 -6.95 1.55
CA ARG A 90 9.52 -5.83 0.61
C ARG A 90 9.07 -6.22 -0.80
N LEU A 91 9.53 -7.37 -1.30
CA LEU A 91 9.18 -7.84 -2.65
C LEU A 91 7.69 -8.22 -2.77
N GLU A 92 7.06 -8.73 -1.71
CA GLU A 92 5.60 -8.92 -1.68
C GLU A 92 4.87 -7.59 -1.86
N HIS A 93 5.27 -6.57 -1.11
CA HIS A 93 4.65 -5.26 -1.21
C HIS A 93 4.74 -4.72 -2.64
N GLU A 94 5.94 -4.74 -3.24
CA GLU A 94 6.15 -4.27 -4.62
C GLU A 94 5.33 -5.06 -5.65
N LEU A 95 5.18 -6.37 -5.48
CA LEU A 95 4.33 -7.20 -6.35
C LEU A 95 2.84 -6.88 -6.19
N LEU A 96 2.38 -6.62 -4.97
CA LEU A 96 0.98 -6.28 -4.74
C LEU A 96 0.63 -4.89 -5.29
N GLU A 97 1.53 -3.91 -5.14
CA GLU A 97 1.37 -2.60 -5.78
C GLU A 97 1.36 -2.72 -7.30
N LEU A 98 2.24 -3.53 -7.88
CA LEU A 98 2.23 -3.81 -9.31
C LEU A 98 0.91 -4.47 -9.74
N GLY A 99 0.41 -5.45 -8.97
CA GLY A 99 -0.88 -6.08 -9.23
C GLY A 99 -2.05 -5.09 -9.21
N CYS A 100 -2.03 -4.13 -8.28
CA CYS A 100 -3.00 -3.04 -8.24
C CYS A 100 -2.89 -2.10 -9.45
N ALA A 101 -1.66 -1.72 -9.84
CA ALA A 101 -1.42 -0.87 -11.01
C ALA A 101 -1.89 -1.54 -12.32
N MET A 102 -1.71 -2.86 -12.43
CA MET A 102 -2.20 -3.69 -13.54
C MET A 102 -3.70 -4.02 -13.45
N GLN A 103 -4.42 -3.45 -12.47
CA GLN A 103 -5.85 -3.70 -12.23
C GLN A 103 -6.22 -5.19 -12.07
N ILE A 104 -5.30 -6.00 -11.53
CA ILE A 104 -5.57 -7.41 -11.26
C ILE A 104 -6.61 -7.51 -10.14
N ALA A 105 -7.71 -8.21 -10.40
CA ALA A 105 -8.74 -8.43 -9.40
C ALA A 105 -8.14 -9.04 -8.13
N MET A 106 -8.27 -8.35 -6.98
CA MET A 106 -7.69 -8.75 -5.70
C MET A 106 -8.04 -10.19 -5.27
N ILE A 107 -9.21 -10.69 -5.66
CA ILE A 107 -9.60 -12.08 -5.38
C ILE A 107 -8.66 -13.11 -6.04
N ARG A 108 -8.07 -12.78 -7.19
CA ARG A 108 -7.06 -13.63 -7.86
C ARG A 108 -5.74 -13.65 -7.08
N MET A 109 -5.39 -12.55 -6.41
CA MET A 109 -4.21 -12.46 -5.55
C MET A 109 -4.39 -13.12 -4.17
N ALA A 110 -5.63 -13.42 -3.77
CA ALA A 110 -5.96 -13.98 -2.46
C ALA A 110 -5.36 -15.37 -2.22
N SER A 111 -5.47 -16.27 -3.21
CA SER A 111 -5.00 -17.65 -3.08
C SER A 111 -3.48 -17.76 -2.86
N PRO A 112 -2.62 -17.11 -3.67
CA PRO A 112 -1.17 -17.09 -3.41
C PRO A 112 -0.78 -16.57 -2.03
N LEU A 113 -1.53 -15.59 -1.51
CA LEU A 113 -1.33 -14.99 -0.19
C LEU A 113 -1.86 -15.85 0.97
N ASN A 114 -2.49 -17.00 0.68
CA ASN A 114 -3.19 -17.86 1.64
C ASN A 114 -4.28 -17.11 2.42
N VAL A 115 -4.98 -16.19 1.76
CA VAL A 115 -6.16 -15.50 2.31
C VAL A 115 -7.40 -15.85 1.49
N ARG A 116 -8.59 -15.69 2.08
CA ARG A 116 -9.86 -16.18 1.49
C ARG A 116 -10.77 -15.09 0.93
N SER A 117 -10.41 -13.82 1.09
CA SER A 117 -11.27 -12.71 0.70
C SER A 117 -10.47 -11.57 0.09
N ARG A 118 -11.13 -10.81 -0.79
CA ARG A 118 -10.64 -9.52 -1.31
C ARG A 118 -10.19 -8.61 -0.16
N GLN A 119 -11.02 -8.46 0.86
CA GLN A 119 -10.75 -7.60 2.02
C GLN A 119 -9.45 -7.99 2.76
N ALA A 120 -9.12 -9.28 2.83
CA ALA A 120 -7.88 -9.73 3.46
C ALA A 120 -6.62 -9.40 2.62
N VAL A 121 -6.75 -9.38 1.29
CA VAL A 121 -5.68 -8.92 0.38
C VAL A 121 -5.49 -7.42 0.52
N GLU A 122 -6.60 -6.68 0.49
CA GLU A 122 -6.64 -5.24 0.72
C GLU A 122 -5.96 -4.89 2.05
N HIS A 123 -6.39 -5.47 3.17
CA HIS A 123 -5.73 -5.26 4.47
C HIS A 123 -4.23 -5.57 4.47
N ARG A 124 -3.77 -6.51 3.64
CA ARG A 124 -2.36 -6.86 3.54
C ARG A 124 -1.57 -5.81 2.78
N ILE A 125 -2.13 -5.30 1.67
CA ILE A 125 -1.61 -4.14 0.95
C ILE A 125 -1.53 -2.94 1.88
N LEU A 126 -2.64 -2.64 2.55
CA LEU A 126 -2.75 -1.52 3.47
C LEU A 126 -1.75 -1.63 4.62
N ARG A 127 -1.56 -2.83 5.18
CA ARG A 127 -0.53 -3.09 6.21
C ARG A 127 0.88 -2.81 5.69
N HIS A 128 1.21 -3.24 4.48
CA HIS A 128 2.53 -3.01 3.89
C HIS A 128 2.77 -1.52 3.62
N ARG A 129 1.76 -0.82 3.09
CA ARG A 129 1.83 0.64 2.90
C ARG A 129 2.03 1.36 4.22
N ALA A 130 1.27 0.98 5.25
CA ALA A 130 1.40 1.51 6.59
C ALA A 130 2.81 1.31 7.16
N ALA A 131 3.37 0.10 7.04
CA ALA A 131 4.72 -0.20 7.49
C ALA A 131 5.80 0.61 6.74
N LYS A 132 5.71 0.72 5.41
CA LYS A 132 6.63 1.52 4.59
C LYS A 132 6.62 3.01 4.97
N LEU A 133 5.47 3.49 5.38
CA LEU A 133 5.24 4.88 5.79
C LEU A 133 5.46 5.08 7.31
N GLY A 134 5.89 4.06 8.05
CA GLY A 134 6.32 4.16 9.45
C GLY A 134 5.20 4.18 10.49
N LEU A 135 4.00 3.68 10.16
CA LEU A 135 2.90 3.61 11.13
C LEU A 135 3.18 2.66 12.29
N GLY A 136 2.82 3.12 13.49
CA GLY A 136 2.75 2.28 14.67
C GLY A 136 1.74 1.14 14.48
N ARG A 137 2.13 -0.06 14.93
CA ARG A 137 1.29 -1.26 14.78
C ARG A 137 0.59 -1.58 16.09
N SER A 138 -0.73 -1.67 16.05
CA SER A 138 -1.54 -1.97 17.24
C SER A 138 -2.15 -3.36 17.15
N GLU A 139 -1.52 -4.35 17.79
CA GLU A 139 -2.03 -5.73 17.80
C GLU A 139 -3.46 -5.83 18.37
N ARG A 140 -3.76 -5.00 19.38
CA ARG A 140 -5.09 -4.91 20.00
C ARG A 140 -6.15 -4.56 18.96
N GLN A 141 -5.86 -3.57 18.11
CA GLN A 141 -6.75 -3.12 17.05
C GLN A 141 -6.80 -4.12 15.89
N GLU A 142 -5.67 -4.75 15.52
CA GLU A 142 -5.69 -5.84 14.53
C GLU A 142 -6.57 -7.03 14.96
N ARG A 143 -6.66 -7.30 16.26
CA ARG A 143 -7.59 -8.31 16.80
C ARG A 143 -9.03 -7.79 16.78
N ALA A 144 -9.28 -6.56 17.22
CA ALA A 144 -10.62 -5.95 17.19
C ALA A 144 -11.20 -5.92 15.77
N HIS A 145 -10.40 -5.52 14.78
CA HIS A 145 -10.77 -5.47 13.37
C HIS A 145 -10.98 -6.87 12.75
N ARG A 146 -10.32 -7.92 13.25
CA ARG A 146 -10.59 -9.31 12.82
C ARG A 146 -11.88 -9.85 13.44
N SER A 147 -12.21 -9.41 14.65
CA SER A 147 -13.37 -9.84 15.41
C SER A 147 -14.64 -9.06 15.06
N SER A 148 -14.55 -7.92 14.37
CA SER A 148 -15.66 -7.06 13.96
C SER A 148 -16.53 -7.63 12.82
N LYS A 149 -16.74 -8.97 12.79
CA LYS A 149 -17.68 -9.64 11.87
C LYS A 149 -19.16 -9.25 12.06
N ARG A 150 -19.46 -8.34 12.99
CA ARG A 150 -20.80 -7.80 13.27
C ARG A 150 -20.70 -6.35 13.73
N TYR A 151 -20.14 -5.47 12.91
CA TYR A 151 -20.42 -4.05 13.07
C TYR A 151 -21.43 -3.65 12.00
N THR A 152 -22.72 -3.75 12.36
CA THR A 152 -23.75 -2.95 11.69
C THR A 152 -23.65 -1.59 12.37
N PRO A 153 -23.20 -0.53 11.69
CA PRO A 153 -23.04 0.75 12.35
C PRO A 153 -24.41 1.23 12.85
N PRO A 154 -24.54 1.70 14.10
CA PRO A 154 -25.70 2.48 14.50
C PRO A 154 -25.64 3.76 13.66
N VAL A 155 -26.61 3.95 12.74
CA VAL A 155 -26.74 5.11 11.82
C VAL A 155 -25.42 5.86 11.64
N ALA A 156 -24.49 5.30 10.86
CA ALA A 156 -23.19 5.93 10.65
C ALA A 156 -23.40 7.31 10.04
N SER A 157 -22.85 8.35 10.68
CA SER A 157 -22.84 9.70 10.12
C SER A 157 -22.14 9.69 8.76
N ALA A 158 -22.48 10.64 7.89
CA ALA A 158 -21.79 10.80 6.60
C ALA A 158 -20.27 10.91 6.79
N GLU A 159 -19.83 11.61 7.84
CA GLU A 159 -18.42 11.71 8.26
C GLU A 159 -17.80 10.34 8.59
N ALA A 160 -18.48 9.51 9.38
CA ALA A 160 -17.99 8.17 9.74
C ALA A 160 -17.86 7.26 8.53
N LEU A 161 -18.90 7.25 7.67
CA LEU A 161 -18.87 6.51 6.40
C LEU A 161 -17.74 6.99 5.49
N TRP A 162 -17.50 8.29 5.44
CA TRP A 162 -16.41 8.84 4.66
C TRP A 162 -15.06 8.34 5.15
N TYR A 163 -14.78 8.37 6.46
CA TYR A 163 -13.53 7.82 7.01
C TYR A 163 -13.38 6.32 6.76
N ASP A 164 -14.45 5.54 6.87
CA ASP A 164 -14.39 4.09 6.57
C ASP A 164 -13.91 3.80 5.14
N HIS A 165 -14.17 4.71 4.19
CA HIS A 165 -13.76 4.59 2.80
C HIS A 165 -12.45 5.33 2.47
N HIS A 166 -12.13 6.43 3.16
CA HIS A 166 -11.09 7.36 2.75
C HIS A 166 -9.97 7.57 3.79
N ALA A 167 -10.03 6.94 4.97
CA ALA A 167 -9.04 7.16 6.02
C ALA A 167 -7.61 6.83 5.58
N LEU A 168 -7.39 5.75 4.82
CA LEU A 168 -6.07 5.43 4.31
C LEU A 168 -5.66 6.38 3.16
N PRO A 169 -6.48 6.63 2.13
CA PRO A 169 -6.18 7.65 1.14
C PRO A 169 -5.79 9.01 1.73
N LEU A 170 -6.52 9.47 2.76
CA LEU A 170 -6.24 10.70 3.51
C LEU A 170 -4.88 10.63 4.20
N TRP A 171 -4.65 9.58 4.98
CA TRP A 171 -3.42 9.42 5.73
C TRP A 171 -2.18 9.28 4.82
N GLU A 172 -2.28 8.54 3.71
CA GLU A 172 -1.21 8.44 2.71
C GLU A 172 -0.87 9.80 2.11
N ALA A 173 -1.89 10.57 1.71
CA ALA A 173 -1.70 11.87 1.10
C ALA A 173 -1.08 12.86 2.11
N ALA A 174 -1.55 12.86 3.35
CA ALA A 174 -0.96 13.61 4.46
C ALA A 174 0.51 13.23 4.72
N SER A 175 0.82 11.94 4.75
CA SER A 175 2.18 11.44 4.96
C SER A 175 3.13 11.85 3.84
N GLN A 176 2.64 11.80 2.59
CA GLN A 176 3.39 12.30 1.44
C GLN A 176 3.64 13.80 1.57
N LEU A 177 2.63 14.59 1.95
CA LEU A 177 2.77 16.03 2.15
C LEU A 177 3.85 16.37 3.20
N VAL A 178 3.89 15.64 4.32
CA VAL A 178 4.96 15.74 5.34
C VAL A 178 6.34 15.37 4.77
N ALA A 179 6.42 14.36 3.91
CA ALA A 179 7.66 13.97 3.26
C ALA A 179 8.14 15.03 2.24
N TYR A 180 7.22 15.69 1.52
CA TYR A 180 7.53 16.80 0.62
C TYR A 180 8.10 17.99 1.38
N ARG A 181 7.54 18.34 2.54
CA ARG A 181 8.11 19.39 3.40
C ARG A 181 9.57 19.09 3.76
N SER A 182 9.91 17.85 4.09
CA SER A 182 11.30 17.47 4.41
C SER A 182 12.26 17.64 3.22
N LYS A 183 11.77 17.59 1.98
CA LYS A 183 12.58 17.72 0.76
C LYS A 183 12.67 19.16 0.26
N PHE A 184 11.62 19.94 0.50
CA PHE A 184 11.42 21.27 -0.09
C PHE A 184 11.19 22.35 0.98
N ASP A 185 11.76 22.16 2.16
CA ASP A 185 11.62 23.06 3.33
C ASP A 185 12.04 24.51 2.99
N HIS A 186 12.98 24.69 2.06
CA HIS A 186 13.43 25.99 1.56
C HIS A 186 12.39 26.76 0.72
N LEU A 187 11.29 26.13 0.32
CA LEU A 187 10.22 26.74 -0.50
C LEU A 187 9.00 27.17 0.33
N ILE A 188 9.04 26.99 1.65
CA ILE A 188 7.95 27.32 2.56
C ILE A 188 8.47 28.24 3.66
N ASP A 189 7.60 29.06 4.23
CA ASP A 189 7.93 29.91 5.38
C ASP A 189 7.56 29.23 6.71
N ASP A 190 7.84 29.92 7.82
CA ASP A 190 7.59 29.40 9.16
C ASP A 190 6.10 29.13 9.44
N GLU A 191 5.20 29.84 8.78
CA GLU A 191 3.75 29.68 8.92
C GLU A 191 3.30 28.35 8.33
N LEU A 192 3.60 28.11 7.05
CA LEU A 192 3.27 26.84 6.40
C LEU A 192 4.07 25.67 6.98
N ALA A 193 5.31 25.91 7.40
CA ALA A 193 6.11 24.93 8.12
C ALA A 193 5.44 24.53 9.46
N GLY A 194 4.83 25.49 10.16
CA GLY A 194 4.04 25.25 11.38
C GLY A 194 2.89 24.27 11.15
N SER A 195 2.02 24.54 10.18
CA SER A 195 0.91 23.63 9.82
C SER A 195 1.41 22.23 9.42
N MET A 196 2.56 22.14 8.74
CA MET A 196 3.19 20.86 8.40
C MET A 196 3.78 20.12 9.61
N ILE A 197 4.18 20.82 10.68
CA ILE A 197 4.60 20.19 11.95
C ILE A 197 3.38 19.56 12.64
N ASP A 198 2.28 20.30 12.72
CA ASP A 198 1.05 19.78 13.34
C ASP A 198 0.52 18.58 12.55
N LEU A 199 0.48 18.66 11.21
CA LEU A 199 0.14 17.51 10.37
C LEU A 199 1.03 16.30 10.66
N ARG A 200 2.35 16.51 10.80
CA ARG A 200 3.30 15.43 11.13
C ARG A 200 3.02 14.80 12.49
N ARG A 201 2.60 15.58 13.49
CA ARG A 201 2.25 15.07 14.82
C ARG A 201 1.05 14.12 14.72
N GLU A 202 0.00 14.54 14.03
CA GLU A 202 -1.22 13.73 13.89
C GLU A 202 -0.99 12.49 13.01
N VAL A 203 -0.24 12.62 11.91
CA VAL A 203 0.17 11.49 11.07
C VAL A 203 0.95 10.44 11.87
N LYS A 204 1.81 10.86 12.81
CA LYS A 204 2.57 9.96 13.71
C LYS A 204 1.71 9.33 14.81
N ALA A 205 0.69 10.02 15.29
CA ALA A 205 -0.22 9.53 16.33
C ALA A 205 -1.15 8.42 15.80
N MET A 206 -1.30 8.32 14.49
CA MET A 206 -2.12 7.32 13.82
C MET A 206 -1.53 5.90 13.99
N GLU A 207 -2.39 4.93 14.30
CA GLU A 207 -2.02 3.50 14.38
C GLU A 207 -2.81 2.65 13.37
N TRP A 208 -2.20 1.57 12.91
CA TRP A 208 -2.85 0.58 12.05
C TRP A 208 -3.41 -0.61 12.86
N PRO A 209 -4.62 -1.14 12.54
CA PRO A 209 -5.57 -0.72 11.52
C PRO A 209 -6.40 0.50 11.90
N LEU A 210 -6.73 1.30 10.88
CA LEU A 210 -7.67 2.42 11.01
C LEU A 210 -9.00 1.88 11.56
N SER A 211 -9.52 2.54 12.60
CA SER A 211 -10.73 2.13 13.31
C SER A 211 -11.47 3.38 13.79
N PRO A 212 -12.78 3.28 14.13
CA PRO A 212 -13.56 4.42 14.62
C PRO A 212 -12.95 5.13 15.84
N ALA A 213 -12.13 4.44 16.63
CA ALA A 213 -11.41 5.02 17.76
C ALA A 213 -10.44 6.15 17.36
N HIS A 214 -10.09 6.25 16.08
CA HIS A 214 -9.17 7.26 15.55
C HIS A 214 -9.85 8.30 14.66
N TYR A 215 -11.18 8.33 14.58
CA TYR A 215 -11.85 9.37 13.79
C TYR A 215 -11.51 10.78 14.26
N SER A 216 -11.22 10.97 15.55
CA SER A 216 -10.68 12.24 16.05
C SER A 216 -9.33 12.57 15.41
N THR A 217 -8.36 11.66 15.40
CA THR A 217 -7.06 11.87 14.76
C THR A 217 -7.19 12.07 13.25
N LEU A 218 -8.05 11.30 12.58
CA LEU A 218 -8.31 11.46 11.14
C LEU A 218 -8.99 12.81 10.83
N ARG A 219 -9.83 13.30 11.74
CA ARG A 219 -10.42 14.63 11.66
C ARG A 219 -9.37 15.73 11.77
N GLU A 220 -8.46 15.61 12.73
CA GLU A 220 -7.33 16.55 12.88
C GLU A 220 -6.41 16.51 11.65
N ILE A 221 -6.08 15.32 11.14
CA ILE A 221 -5.30 15.19 9.89
C ILE A 221 -5.98 15.93 8.75
N GLY A 222 -7.27 15.71 8.54
CA GLY A 222 -7.97 16.34 7.44
C GLY A 222 -8.17 17.84 7.62
N TRP A 223 -8.34 18.32 8.87
CA TRP A 223 -8.30 19.75 9.19
C TRP A 223 -6.96 20.38 8.82
N CYS A 224 -5.84 19.79 9.26
CA CYS A 224 -4.50 20.27 8.90
C CYS A 224 -4.27 20.22 7.38
N VAL A 225 -4.74 19.18 6.68
CA VAL A 225 -4.64 19.11 5.22
C VAL A 225 -5.45 20.24 4.56
N GLN A 226 -6.65 20.55 5.05
CA GLN A 226 -7.46 21.65 4.56
C GLN A 226 -6.74 23.00 4.75
N GLU A 227 -6.24 23.30 5.96
CA GLU A 227 -5.48 24.54 6.23
C GLU A 227 -4.27 24.68 5.31
N ILE A 228 -3.55 23.59 5.08
CA ILE A 228 -2.40 23.58 4.17
C ILE A 228 -2.85 23.85 2.73
N VAL A 229 -3.91 23.20 2.25
CA VAL A 229 -4.43 23.40 0.88
C VAL A 229 -4.86 24.86 0.68
N GLU A 230 -5.58 25.44 1.63
CA GLU A 230 -6.00 26.84 1.61
C GLU A 230 -4.78 27.79 1.62
N ALA A 231 -3.79 27.53 2.49
CA ALA A 231 -2.56 28.31 2.52
C ALA A 231 -1.81 28.27 1.18
N LEU A 232 -1.77 27.11 0.52
CA LEU A 232 -1.11 26.91 -0.77
C LEU A 232 -1.73 27.72 -1.90
N GLU A 233 -2.96 28.25 -1.78
CA GLU A 233 -3.56 29.14 -2.79
C GLU A 233 -2.75 30.44 -2.94
N HIS A 234 -2.07 30.88 -1.88
CA HIS A 234 -1.27 32.08 -1.87
C HIS A 234 -0.10 32.01 -2.87
N SER A 235 0.10 33.08 -3.64
CA SER A 235 1.09 33.14 -4.73
C SER A 235 2.53 32.86 -4.28
N ARG A 236 2.86 33.19 -3.01
CA ARG A 236 4.17 32.93 -2.38
C ARG A 236 4.58 31.45 -2.40
N TYR A 237 3.63 30.52 -2.46
CA TYR A 237 3.91 29.07 -2.48
C TYR A 237 3.84 28.44 -3.87
N ALA A 238 3.81 29.23 -4.95
CA ALA A 238 3.70 28.72 -6.32
C ALA A 238 4.79 27.68 -6.64
N ALA A 239 6.05 27.94 -6.27
CA ALA A 239 7.16 27.01 -6.49
C ALA A 239 6.99 25.69 -5.71
N PHE A 240 6.49 25.75 -4.47
CA PHE A 240 6.22 24.55 -3.69
C PHE A 240 5.03 23.76 -4.26
N ARG A 241 3.97 24.43 -4.75
CA ARG A 241 2.84 23.79 -5.45
C ARG A 241 3.30 23.02 -6.69
N GLU A 242 4.21 23.59 -7.48
CA GLU A 242 4.78 22.89 -8.64
C GLU A 242 5.48 21.59 -8.23
N GLN A 243 6.21 21.59 -7.11
CA GLN A 243 6.86 20.37 -6.61
C GLN A 243 5.85 19.31 -6.19
N LEU A 244 4.69 19.69 -5.64
CA LEU A 244 3.67 18.73 -5.21
C LEU A 244 3.08 17.92 -6.38
N GLY A 245 3.06 18.45 -7.61
CA GLY A 245 2.60 17.73 -8.80
C GLY A 245 1.21 17.08 -8.59
N ASP A 246 1.10 15.78 -8.88
CA ASP A 246 -0.14 15.00 -8.75
C ASP A 246 -0.64 14.86 -7.30
N LEU A 247 0.21 15.14 -6.30
CA LEU A 247 -0.21 15.12 -4.90
C LEU A 247 -1.20 16.25 -4.59
N LEU A 248 -0.99 17.44 -5.16
CA LEU A 248 -1.81 18.62 -4.87
C LEU A 248 -3.30 18.39 -5.23
N PRO A 249 -3.66 17.99 -6.46
CA PRO A 249 -5.05 17.66 -6.78
C PRO A 249 -5.65 16.60 -5.86
N ARG A 250 -4.86 15.59 -5.46
CA ARG A 250 -5.32 14.52 -4.57
C ARG A 250 -5.61 15.02 -3.15
N VAL A 251 -4.73 15.83 -2.54
CA VAL A 251 -4.99 16.38 -1.20
C VAL A 251 -6.13 17.38 -1.20
N THR A 252 -6.26 18.20 -2.24
CA THR A 252 -7.37 19.14 -2.40
C THR A 252 -8.71 18.41 -2.47
N GLN A 253 -8.80 17.35 -3.29
CA GLN A 253 -10.02 16.55 -3.39
C GLN A 253 -10.37 15.88 -2.06
N LEU A 254 -9.40 15.29 -1.38
CA LEU A 254 -9.63 14.62 -0.09
C LEU A 254 -10.08 15.61 1.00
N ALA A 255 -9.49 16.81 1.05
CA ALA A 255 -9.91 17.86 1.96
C ALA A 255 -11.35 18.31 1.68
N ALA A 256 -11.67 18.56 0.41
CA ALA A 256 -13.01 18.98 0.00
C ALA A 256 -14.08 17.89 0.27
N ASP A 257 -13.77 16.62 0.02
CA ASP A 257 -14.67 15.51 0.32
C ASP A 257 -14.89 15.33 1.82
N GLN A 258 -13.83 15.45 2.63
CA GLN A 258 -13.94 15.38 4.08
C GLN A 258 -14.76 16.54 4.65
N HIS A 259 -14.52 17.77 4.17
CA HIS A 259 -15.28 18.95 4.57
C HIS A 259 -16.78 18.75 4.29
N ARG A 260 -17.12 18.29 3.08
CA ARG A 260 -18.51 17.97 2.71
C ARG A 260 -19.10 16.85 3.57
N ALA A 261 -18.34 15.80 3.86
CA ALA A 261 -18.82 14.71 4.71
C ALA A 261 -19.10 15.17 6.17
N ARG A 262 -18.35 16.18 6.65
CA ARG A 262 -18.46 16.72 8.01
C ARG A 262 -19.53 17.80 8.15
N PHE A 263 -19.63 18.71 7.18
CA PHE A 263 -20.46 19.91 7.29
C PHE A 263 -21.63 19.96 6.29
N GLY A 264 -21.68 19.04 5.33
CA GLY A 264 -22.63 19.07 4.21
C GLY A 264 -22.12 19.87 3.02
N ASP A 265 -22.91 19.88 1.94
CA ASP A 265 -22.70 20.82 0.82
C ASP A 265 -23.14 22.21 1.30
N ALA A 266 -22.26 23.20 1.12
CA ALA A 266 -22.57 24.62 1.35
C ALA A 266 -23.39 25.19 0.18
#